data_AF-A0A3C2AK24-F1
#
_entry.id   AF-A0A3C2AK24-F1
#
_cell.length_a   1.000
_cell.length_b   1.000
_cell.length_c   1.000
_cell.angle_alpha   90.00
_cell.angle_beta   90.00
_cell.angle_gamma   90.00
#
_symmetry.space_group_name_H-M   'P 1'
#
loop_
_entity.id
_entity.type
_entity.pdbx_description
1 polymer ?
#
loop_
_entity_poly.entity_id
_entity_poly.type
_entity_poly.pdbx_seq_one_letter_code
_entity_poly.pdbx_strand_id
1 'polypeptide(L)' 'MKRTKRVFSSAFKAEVALEAIKGLKTVSELAQEYELHPAQITQWKKHVIPFPKLN' A
#
# COMPACT_ATOMS: atom_id res chain seq x y z
N MET A 1 -18.01 4.95 18.69
CA MET A 1 -16.56 4.75 18.95
C MET A 1 -15.78 5.41 17.82
N LYS A 2 -14.96 6.43 18.10
CA LYS A 2 -14.14 7.12 17.09
C LYS A 2 -13.05 6.16 16.61
N ARG A 3 -13.16 5.62 15.39
CA ARG A 3 -12.05 4.91 14.74
C ARG A 3 -10.95 5.95 14.48
N THR A 4 -9.92 5.95 15.30
CA THR A 4 -8.69 6.70 15.07
C THR A 4 -8.06 6.17 13.79
N LYS A 5 -8.14 6.96 12.73
CA LYS A 5 -7.46 6.65 11.46
C LYS A 5 -5.95 6.70 11.75
N ARG A 6 -5.26 5.56 11.72
CA ARG A 6 -3.78 5.54 11.71
C ARG A 6 -3.34 6.38 10.50
N VAL A 7 -2.66 7.50 10.75
CA VAL A 7 -2.14 8.38 9.70
C VAL A 7 -0.75 7.88 9.35
N PHE A 8 -0.58 7.38 8.14
CA PHE A 8 0.71 6.97 7.61
C PHE A 8 1.34 8.10 6.79
N SER A 9 2.64 8.31 6.96
CA SER A 9 3.42 9.27 6.18
C SER A 9 3.46 8.89 4.70
N SER A 10 3.64 9.87 3.82
CA SER A 10 3.78 9.64 2.38
C SER A 10 4.96 8.72 2.04
N ALA A 11 6.09 8.87 2.76
CA ALA A 11 7.27 8.02 2.61
C ALA A 11 6.95 6.54 2.91
N PHE A 12 6.27 6.27 4.02
CA PHE A 12 5.89 4.90 4.40
C PHE A 12 4.96 4.25 3.36
N LYS A 13 3.96 5.00 2.88
CA LYS A 13 3.05 4.53 1.82
C LYS A 13 3.81 4.20 0.54
N ALA A 14 4.81 5.01 0.19
CA ALA A 14 5.64 4.79 -0.99
C ALA A 14 6.52 3.56 -0.85
N GLU A 15 7.13 3.34 0.32
CA GLU A 15 7.95 2.16 0.61
C GLU A 15 7.13 0.87 0.48
N VAL A 16 5.99 0.78 1.18
CA VAL A 16 5.10 -0.39 1.13
C VAL A 16 4.56 -0.61 -0.29
N ALA A 17 4.20 0.45 -1.01
CA ALA A 17 3.76 0.34 -2.39
C ALA A 17 4.87 -0.15 -3.33
N LEU A 18 6.09 0.36 -3.18
CA LEU A 18 7.25 -0.09 -3.97
C LEU A 18 7.57 -1.55 -3.70
N GLU A 19 7.51 -1.99 -2.45
CA GLU A 19 7.76 -3.39 -2.10
C GLU A 19 6.70 -4.32 -2.70
N ALA A 20 5.44 -3.87 -2.68
CA ALA A 20 4.33 -4.56 -3.33
C ALA A 20 4.38 -4.51 -4.87
N ILE A 21 5.11 -3.56 -5.47
CA ILE A 21 5.37 -3.46 -6.92
C ILE A 21 6.55 -4.34 -7.32
N LYS A 22 7.62 -4.35 -6.52
CA LYS A 22 8.80 -5.21 -6.71
C LYS A 22 8.44 -6.69 -6.67
N GLY A 23 7.32 -7.05 -6.04
CA GLY A 23 6.84 -8.44 -5.97
C GLY A 23 7.64 -9.30 -5.00
N LEU A 24 8.45 -8.69 -4.14
CA LEU A 24 9.23 -9.39 -3.11
C LEU A 24 8.34 -9.97 -2.02
N LYS A 25 7.22 -9.29 -1.73
CA LYS A 25 6.18 -9.73 -0.81
C LYS A 25 4.82 -9.47 -1.43
N THR A 26 3.88 -10.38 -1.19
CA THR A 26 2.51 -10.20 -1.62
C THR A 26 1.83 -9.10 -0.80
N VAL A 27 0.75 -8.53 -1.34
CA VAL A 27 -0.05 -7.53 -0.63
C VAL A 27 -0.58 -8.06 0.71
N SER A 28 -0.88 -9.36 0.78
CA SER A 28 -1.35 -10.02 2.00
C SER A 28 -0.26 -10.16 3.06
N GLU A 29 0.98 -10.46 2.65
CA GLU A 29 2.11 -10.54 3.58
C GLU A 29 2.47 -9.17 4.12
N LEU A 30 2.53 -8.15 3.26
CA LEU A 30 2.75 -6.76 3.68
C LEU A 30 1.62 -6.25 4.59
N ALA A 31 0.38 -6.65 4.31
CA ALA A 31 -0.78 -6.36 5.16
C ALA A 31 -0.60 -6.95 6.57
N GLN A 32 -0.09 -8.16 6.68
CA GLN A 32 0.13 -8.82 7.95
C GLN A 32 1.35 -8.24 8.69
N GLU A 33 2.45 -7.99 7.98
CA GLU A 33 3.71 -7.48 8.53
C GLU A 33 3.58 -6.04 9.06
N TYR A 34 2.92 -5.17 8.29
CA TYR A 34 2.72 -3.77 8.66
C TYR A 34 1.39 -3.50 9.38
N GLU A 35 0.62 -4.56 9.71
CA GLU A 35 -0.73 -4.48 10.27
C GLU A 35 -1.67 -3.55 9.47
N LEU A 36 -1.54 -3.61 8.14
CA LEU A 36 -2.31 -2.81 7.20
C LEU A 36 -3.47 -3.61 6.63
N HIS A 37 -4.54 -2.91 6.26
CA HIS A 37 -5.57 -3.55 5.47
C HIS A 37 -5.08 -3.69 4.02
N PRO A 38 -5.20 -4.86 3.36
CA PRO A 38 -4.70 -5.07 2.00
C PRO A 38 -5.28 -4.08 0.98
N ALA A 39 -6.52 -3.62 1.19
CA ALA A 39 -7.12 -2.55 0.38
C ALA A 39 -6.35 -1.21 0.44
N GLN A 40 -5.71 -0.87 1.58
CA GLN A 40 -4.90 0.34 1.70
C GLN A 40 -3.63 0.24 0.86
N ILE A 41 -2.97 -0.91 0.88
CA ILE A 41 -1.77 -1.17 0.09
C ILE A 41 -2.09 -1.10 -1.40
N THR A 42 -3.20 -1.70 -1.83
CA THR A 42 -3.68 -1.58 -3.22
C THR A 42 -3.94 -0.13 -3.61
N GLN A 43 -4.52 0.68 -2.72
CA GLN A 43 -4.74 2.10 -2.95
C GLN A 43 -3.43 2.90 -3.06
N TRP A 44 -2.41 2.55 -2.27
CA TRP A 44 -1.09 3.20 -2.31
C TRP A 44 -0.31 2.79 -3.55
N LYS A 45 -0.37 1.51 -3.96
CA LYS A 45 0.15 1.07 -5.26
C LYS A 45 -0.39 1.96 -6.38
N LYS A 46 -1.71 2.16 -6.45
CA LYS A 46 -2.34 3.03 -7.46
C LYS A 46 -1.86 4.49 -7.43
N HIS A 47 -1.39 4.99 -6.29
CA HIS A 47 -0.81 6.34 -6.20
C HIS A 47 0.65 6.39 -6.67
N VAL A 48 1.39 5.28 -6.54
CA VAL A 48 2.83 5.22 -6.84
C VAL A 48 3.10 4.79 -8.28
N ILE A 49 2.31 3.87 -8.83
CA ILE A 49 2.34 3.60 -10.27
C ILE A 49 1.52 4.68 -10.99
N PRO A 50 2.13 5.52 -11.84
CA PRO A 50 1.36 6.28 -12.82
C PRO A 50 0.61 5.26 -13.66
N PHE A 51 -0.72 5.33 -13.65
CA PHE A 51 -1.63 4.45 -14.36
C PHE A 51 -1.05 4.12 -15.77
N PRO A 52 -0.61 2.89 -16.07
CA PRO A 52 -0.58 2.48 -17.46
C PRO A 52 -2.05 2.41 -17.84
N LYS A 53 -2.56 3.46 -18.49
CA LYS A 53 -3.82 3.36 -19.22
C LYS A 53 -3.61 2.22 -20.20
N LEU A 54 -4.19 1.05 -19.90
CA LEU A 54 -4.44 0.06 -20.92
C LEU A 54 -5.39 0.73 -21.92
N ASN A 55 -4.87 1.00 -23.12
CA ASN A 55 -5.68 1.12 -24.33
C ASN A 55 -6.38 -0.21 -24.61
#